data_AF-A0A6J5FPU9-F1
#
_entry.id   AF-A0A6J5FPU9-F1
#
_cell.length_a   1.000
_cell.length_b   1.000
_cell.length_c   1.000
_cell.angle_alpha   90.00
_cell.angle_beta   90.00
_cell.angle_gamma   90.00
#
_symmetry.space_group_name_H-M   'P 1'
#
loop_
_entity.id
_entity.type
_entity.pdbx_description
1 polymer ?
#
loop_
_entity_poly.entity_id
_entity_poly.type
_entity_poly.pdbx_seq_one_letter_code
_entity_poly.pdbx_strand_id
1 'polypeptide(L)' 'MTPEKVLSMFERQYLEGKVPVDLESTCASFATWLSTAWALLDGEQKTLLLTVGAALWREGFNLRAGTATKDLW' A
#
# COMPACT_ATOMS: atom_id res chain seq x y z
N MET A 1 2.18 21.87 -2.16
CA MET A 1 2.75 20.54 -2.48
C MET A 1 2.30 20.19 -3.89
N THR A 2 3.17 19.68 -4.78
CA THR A 2 2.80 19.29 -6.16
C THR A 2 2.84 17.77 -6.32
N PRO A 3 2.11 17.18 -7.28
CA PRO A 3 2.15 15.74 -7.55
C PRO A 3 3.56 15.21 -7.80
N GLU A 4 4.38 15.92 -8.58
CA GLU A 4 5.76 15.53 -8.92
C GLU A 4 6.64 15.49 -7.68
N LYS A 5 6.46 16.45 -6.77
CA LYS A 5 7.18 16.48 -5.51
C LYS A 5 6.77 15.29 -4.61
N VAL A 6 5.49 14.91 -4.59
CA VAL A 6 5.02 13.73 -3.84
C VAL A 6 5.62 12.44 -4.43
N LEU A 7 5.66 12.30 -5.76
CA LEU A 7 6.29 11.16 -6.42
C LEU A 7 7.78 11.05 -6.09
N SER A 8 8.51 12.17 -6.11
CA SER A 8 9.93 12.17 -5.70
C SER A 8 10.14 11.75 -4.25
N MET A 9 9.16 12.01 -3.37
CA MET A 9 9.21 11.54 -1.97
C MET A 9 8.97 10.04 -1.87
N PHE A 10 8.07 9.47 -2.69
CA PHE A 10 7.88 8.01 -2.76
C PHE A 10 9.15 7.32 -3.24
N GLU A 11 9.76 7.81 -4.33
CA GLU A 11 11.00 7.29 -4.87
C GLU A 11 12.14 7.36 -3.85
N ARG A 12 12.29 8.50 -3.18
CA ARG A 12 13.29 8.66 -2.13
C ARG A 12 13.07 7.70 -0.97
N GLN A 13 11.84 7.53 -0.48
CA GLN A 13 11.54 6.61 0.61
C GLN A 13 11.85 5.15 0.22
N TYR A 14 11.56 4.78 -1.03
CA TYR A 14 11.90 3.48 -1.61
C TYR A 14 13.43 3.27 -1.66
N LEU A 15 14.18 4.24 -2.21
CA LEU A 15 15.63 4.16 -2.33
C LEU A 15 16.37 4.18 -0.97
N GLU A 16 15.81 4.89 0.02
CA GLU A 16 16.38 4.95 1.37
C GLU A 16 16.14 3.66 2.17
N GLY A 17 15.41 2.67 1.63
CA GLY A 17 15.13 1.40 2.31
C GLY A 17 14.27 1.53 3.57
N LYS A 18 13.61 2.67 3.74
CA LYS A 18 12.76 2.99 4.91
C LYS A 18 11.33 2.47 4.78
N VAL A 19 10.98 1.87 3.66
CA VAL A 19 9.68 1.20 3.49
C VAL A 19 9.78 -0.18 4.14
N PRO A 20 8.84 -0.57 5.03
CA PRO A 20 8.75 -1.95 5.48
C PRO A 20 8.64 -2.83 4.24
N VAL A 21 9.66 -3.67 4.00
CA VAL A 21 9.70 -4.59 2.85
C VAL A 21 8.54 -5.59 2.91
N ASP A 22 7.91 -5.74 4.08
CA ASP A 22 6.70 -6.52 4.25
C ASP A 22 5.44 -5.75 3.83
N LEU A 23 4.85 -6.23 2.74
CA LEU A 23 3.64 -5.70 2.15
C LEU A 23 2.40 -6.00 3.01
N GLU A 24 2.40 -7.07 3.81
CA GLU A 24 1.30 -7.40 4.72
C GLU A 24 1.22 -6.39 5.87
N SER A 25 2.33 -6.16 6.57
CA SER A 25 2.44 -5.11 7.59
C SER A 25 2.11 -3.72 7.04
N THR A 26 2.52 -3.42 5.80
CA THR A 26 2.18 -2.15 5.14
C THR A 26 0.68 -2.01 4.91
N CYS A 27 0.02 -3.06 4.40
CA CYS A 27 -1.44 -3.06 4.21
C CYS A 27 -2.20 -2.92 5.54
N ALA A 28 -1.77 -3.64 6.58
CA ALA A 28 -2.39 -3.58 7.91
C ALA A 28 -2.24 -2.17 8.54
N SER A 29 -1.06 -1.57 8.41
CA SER A 29 -0.79 -0.21 8.91
C SER A 29 -1.64 0.83 8.17
N PHE A 30 -1.74 0.71 6.84
CA PHE A 30 -2.58 1.60 6.03
C PHE A 30 -4.07 1.47 6.38
N ALA A 31 -4.58 0.24 6.52
CA ALA A 31 -5.96 -0.01 6.90
C ALA A 31 -6.27 0.54 8.31
N THR A 32 -5.35 0.37 9.25
CA THR A 32 -5.46 0.92 10.61
C THR A 32 -5.58 2.44 10.56
N TRP A 33 -4.66 3.12 9.87
CA TRP A 33 -4.74 4.57 9.71
C TRP A 33 -6.03 5.02 9.02
N LEU A 34 -6.40 4.36 7.91
CA LEU A 34 -7.60 4.71 7.15
C LEU A 34 -8.87 4.57 7.99
N SER A 35 -8.95 3.56 8.85
CA SER A 35 -10.08 3.38 9.78
C SER A 35 -10.22 4.55 10.75
N THR A 36 -9.11 5.10 11.25
CA THR A 36 -9.11 6.25 12.16
C THR A 36 -9.49 7.55 11.45
N ALA A 37 -9.10 7.71 10.19
CA ALA A 37 -9.38 8.91 9.39
C ALA A 37 -10.76 8.86 8.70
N TRP A 38 -11.44 7.71 8.69
CA TRP A 38 -12.59 7.44 7.82
C TRP A 38 -13.71 8.47 7.89
N ALA A 39 -14.02 8.96 9.10
CA ALA A 39 -15.08 9.93 9.32
C ALA A 39 -14.77 11.33 8.73
N LEU A 40 -13.49 11.64 8.49
CA LEU A 40 -13.03 12.94 8.00
C LEU A 40 -12.96 13.01 6.47
N LEU A 41 -13.12 11.88 5.78
CA LEU A 41 -12.95 11.77 4.33
C LEU A 41 -14.28 11.89 3.60
N ASP A 42 -14.26 12.59 2.47
CA ASP A 42 -15.39 12.59 1.53
C ASP A 42 -15.47 11.29 0.70
N GLY A 43 -16.49 11.18 -0.15
CA GLY A 43 -16.74 9.97 -0.95
C GLY A 43 -15.66 9.70 -2.01
N GLU A 44 -15.11 10.76 -2.62
CA GLU A 44 -14.07 10.63 -3.64
C GLU A 44 -12.75 10.19 -3.01
N GLN A 45 -12.39 10.80 -1.89
CA GLN A 45 -11.22 10.45 -1.08
C GLN A 45 -11.30 9.01 -0.57
N LYS A 46 -12.46 8.57 -0.07
CA LYS A 46 -12.69 7.18 0.34
C LYS A 46 -12.48 6.21 -0.81
N THR A 47 -13.01 6.52 -1.98
CA THR A 47 -12.89 5.68 -3.18
C THR A 47 -11.43 5.57 -3.64
N LEU A 48 -10.71 6.70 -3.67
CA LEU A 48 -9.29 6.73 -4.00
C LEU A 48 -8.46 5.87 -3.04
N LEU A 49 -8.64 6.06 -1.72
CA LEU A 49 -7.86 5.36 -0.70
C LEU A 49 -8.18 3.86 -0.66
N LEU A 50 -9.44 3.46 -0.88
CA LEU A 50 -9.81 2.06 -1.06
C LEU A 50 -9.16 1.45 -2.30
N THR A 51 -9.08 2.20 -3.41
CA THR A 51 -8.42 1.74 -4.65
C THR A 51 -6.92 1.53 -4.43
N VAL A 52 -6.27 2.45 -3.72
CA VAL A 52 -4.85 2.30 -3.31
C VAL A 52 -4.66 1.06 -2.45
N GLY A 53 -5.50 0.87 -1.42
CA GLY A 53 -5.44 -0.31 -0.55
C GLY A 53 -5.64 -1.63 -1.32
N ALA A 54 -6.58 -1.66 -2.26
CA ALA A 54 -6.82 -2.83 -3.11
C ALA A 54 -5.62 -3.16 -4.01
N ALA A 55 -4.97 -2.15 -4.59
CA ALA A 55 -3.76 -2.32 -5.38
C ALA A 55 -2.61 -2.91 -4.54
N LEU A 56 -2.37 -2.36 -3.34
CA LEU A 56 -1.36 -2.87 -2.40
C LEU A 56 -1.64 -4.33 -2.00
N TRP A 57 -2.90 -4.65 -1.68
CA TRP A 57 -3.30 -6.00 -1.30
C TRP A 57 -3.09 -7.02 -2.44
N ARG A 58 -3.41 -6.63 -3.68
CA ARG A 58 -3.20 -7.48 -4.86
C ARG A 58 -1.73 -7.85 -5.05
N GLU A 59 -0.82 -6.90 -4.92
CA GLU A 59 0.62 -7.19 -5.03
C GLU A 59 1.07 -8.19 -3.94
N GLY A 60 0.52 -8.09 -2.73
CA GLY A 60 0.79 -9.04 -1.64
C GLY A 60 0.16 -10.41 -1.87
N PHE A 61 -1.00 -10.47 -2.52
CA PHE A 61 -1.62 -11.72 -2.93
C PHE A 61 -0.82 -12.41 -4.04
N ASN A 62 -0.34 -11.66 -5.05
CA ASN A 62 0.50 -12.19 -6.13
C ASN A 62 1.80 -12.81 -5.60
N LEU A 63 2.45 -12.17 -4.61
CA LEU A 63 3.62 -12.72 -3.94
C LEU A 63 3.31 -14.06 -3.24
N ARG A 64 2.18 -14.13 -2.51
CA ARG A 64 1.74 -15.35 -1.81
C ARG A 64 1.35 -16.48 -2.77
N ALA A 65 0.69 -16.15 -3.88
CA ALA A 65 0.36 -17.12 -4.91
C ALA A 65 1.63 -17.69 -5.58
N GLY A 66 2.63 -16.84 -5.83
CA GLY A 66 3.91 -17.24 -6.40
C GLY A 66 4.77 -18.11 -5.47
N THR A 67 4.77 -17.85 -4.16
CA THR A 67 5.45 -18.72 -3.18
C THR A 67 4.75 -20.07 -3.02
N ALA A 68 3.42 -20.10 -2.99
CA ALA A 68 2.65 -21.35 -2.91
C ALA A 68 2.94 -22.31 -4.09
N THR A 69 3.23 -21.78 -5.29
CA THR A 69 3.66 -22.61 -6.44
C THR A 69 5.12 -23.06 -6.40
N LYS A 70 5.97 -22.43 -5.58
CA LYS A 70 7.40 -22.74 -5.49
C LYS A 70 7.70 -23.96 -4.62
N ASP A 71 6.81 -24.28 -3.68
CA ASP A 71 6.89 -25.47 -2.82
C ASP A 71 6.24 -26.73 -3.45
N LEU A 72 5.78 -26.64 -4.70
CA LEU A 72 5.10 -27.73 -5.41
C LEU A 72 5.96 -28.43 -6.47
N TRP A 73 7.26 -28.14 -6.54
CA TRP A 73 8.21 -28.76 -7.47
C TRP A 73 9.53 -29.15 -6.79
#